data_AF-A0A7C1JLN1-F1
#
_entry.id   AF-A0A7C1JLN1-F1
#
_cell.length_a   1.000
_cell.length_b   1.000
_cell.length_c   1.000
_cell.angle_alpha   90.00
_cell.angle_beta   90.00
_cell.angle_gamma   90.00
#
_symmetry.space_group_name_H-M   'P 1'
#
loop_
_entity.id
_entity.type
_entity.pdbx_description
1 polymer ?
#
loop_
_entity_poly.entity_id
_entity_poly.type
_entity_poly.pdbx_seq_one_letter_code
_entity_poly.pdbx_strand_id
1 'polypeptide(L)'
;GVAVARTIGQGIVVTGLVTPLVVLAALLGAVTWNLVAWSLGLPASASHALIGALVGAAWSQSGPQAIALSGLRTVLLALLLSPWIGFVASYLLMKLLILLLQGATPRVGSRLQKMQWLLAPALAFGHGANDAQKVMGIVALGLVALGALPSFFIPLWLQVAAALSLATGTSLGGWRVLRTLGLRLYRIRPIHGFASQAAAALVIVASSAAGAAVSTTQVIGASIAGAGSAQRLSQVRWGVIGNIVAAWLLTVPAAGALAALFVWTLRPLVG
;
A
#
# COMPACT_ATOMS: atom_id res chain seq x y z
N GLY A 1 5.84 -10.64 11.64
CA GLY A 1 7.11 -9.96 11.30
C GLY A 1 6.98 -8.47 11.55
N VAL A 2 8.09 -7.75 11.70
CA VAL A 2 8.11 -6.28 12.00
C VAL A 2 9.08 -5.50 11.10
N ALA A 3 9.58 -6.14 10.04
CA ALA A 3 10.61 -5.57 9.16
C ALA A 3 10.13 -4.30 8.44
N VAL A 4 8.92 -4.31 7.88
CA VAL A 4 8.32 -3.13 7.22
C VAL A 4 8.11 -2.00 8.23
N ALA A 5 7.72 -2.34 9.47
CA ALA A 5 7.53 -1.35 10.53
C ALA A 5 8.83 -0.63 10.88
N ARG A 6 9.96 -1.35 10.91
CA ARG A 6 11.30 -0.76 11.07
C ARG A 6 11.67 0.14 9.90
N THR A 7 11.45 -0.32 8.66
CA THR A 7 11.72 0.47 7.45
C THR A 7 10.97 1.80 7.46
N ILE A 8 9.69 1.80 7.85
CA ILE A 8 8.89 3.04 7.94
C ILE A 8 9.29 3.90 9.15
N GLY A 9 9.36 3.29 10.33
CA GLY A 9 9.54 4.02 11.59
C GLY A 9 10.95 4.58 11.79
N GLN A 10 11.97 4.02 11.15
CA GLN A 10 13.36 4.48 11.29
C GLN A 10 14.01 4.91 9.98
N GLY A 11 13.41 4.57 8.83
CA GLY A 11 14.05 4.79 7.52
C GLY A 11 13.69 6.10 6.83
N ILE A 12 12.58 6.76 7.17
CA ILE A 12 12.10 7.93 6.41
C ILE A 12 12.48 9.25 7.10
N VAL A 13 12.42 9.30 8.43
CA VAL A 13 12.70 10.51 9.21
C VAL A 13 13.81 10.20 10.21
N VAL A 14 14.74 11.14 10.38
CA VAL A 14 15.82 11.06 11.36
C VAL A 14 15.20 11.03 12.75
N THR A 15 15.36 9.92 13.47
CA THR A 15 14.65 9.63 14.73
C THR A 15 14.84 10.71 15.81
N GLY A 16 16.02 11.32 15.91
CA GLY A 16 16.30 12.39 16.86
C GLY A 16 15.60 13.73 16.57
N LEU A 17 15.02 13.89 15.38
CA LEU A 17 14.30 15.10 14.96
C LEU A 17 12.77 14.89 14.91
N VAL A 18 12.31 13.70 15.32
CA VAL A 18 10.88 13.37 15.34
C VAL A 18 10.26 13.84 16.64
N THR A 19 9.20 14.62 16.52
CA THR A 19 8.38 15.06 17.65
C THR A 19 7.01 14.37 17.63
N PRO A 20 6.30 14.29 18.77
CA PRO A 20 4.92 13.81 18.80
C PRO A 20 4.00 14.56 17.83
N LEU A 21 4.23 15.87 17.66
CA LEU A 21 3.51 16.72 16.73
C LEU A 21 3.69 16.26 15.27
N VAL A 22 4.91 15.91 14.85
CA VAL A 22 5.18 15.39 13.49
C VAL A 22 4.39 14.11 13.23
N VAL A 23 4.39 13.19 14.20
CA VAL A 23 3.70 11.90 14.06
C VAL A 23 2.18 12.10 14.00
N LEU A 24 1.63 12.92 14.88
CA LEU A 24 0.21 13.25 14.90
C LEU A 24 -0.23 13.90 13.59
N ALA A 25 0.49 14.93 13.13
CA ALA A 25 0.18 15.64 11.90
C ALA A 25 0.31 14.74 10.66
N ALA A 26 1.31 13.84 10.63
CA ALA A 26 1.47 12.85 9.56
C ALA A 26 0.28 11.88 9.50
N LEU A 27 -0.17 11.37 10.66
CA LEU A 27 -1.33 10.47 10.72
C LEU A 27 -2.61 11.20 10.29
N LEU A 28 -2.84 12.42 10.77
CA LEU A 28 -4.00 13.23 10.38
C LEU A 28 -3.97 13.53 8.88
N GLY A 29 -2.85 14.01 8.34
CA GLY A 29 -2.71 14.30 6.91
C GLY A 29 -2.95 13.07 6.02
N ALA A 30 -2.38 11.92 6.40
CA ALA A 30 -2.58 10.67 5.68
C ALA A 30 -4.04 10.19 5.74
N VAL A 31 -4.67 10.24 6.92
CA VAL A 31 -6.07 9.82 7.10
C VAL A 31 -7.01 10.75 6.33
N THR A 32 -6.85 12.07 6.46
CA THR A 32 -7.67 13.06 5.76
C THR A 32 -7.58 12.88 4.25
N TRP A 33 -6.37 12.73 3.69
CA TRP A 33 -6.24 12.49 2.26
C TRP A 33 -6.88 11.17 1.83
N ASN A 34 -6.67 10.07 2.58
CA ASN A 34 -7.29 8.79 2.23
C ASN A 34 -8.83 8.86 2.26
N LEU A 35 -9.42 9.59 3.21
CA LEU A 35 -10.87 9.80 3.27
C LEU A 35 -11.39 10.66 2.11
N VAL A 36 -10.65 11.71 1.74
CA VAL A 36 -10.97 12.57 0.57
C VAL A 36 -10.86 11.76 -0.72
N ALA A 37 -9.77 11.03 -0.92
CA ALA A 37 -9.60 10.19 -2.10
C ALA A 37 -10.70 9.11 -2.17
N TRP A 38 -11.03 8.49 -1.04
CA TRP A 38 -12.12 7.53 -0.95
C TRP A 38 -13.48 8.14 -1.29
N SER A 39 -13.80 9.35 -0.80
CA SER A 39 -15.07 10.02 -1.07
C SER A 39 -15.20 10.45 -2.53
N LEU A 40 -14.08 10.85 -3.15
CA LEU A 40 -13.99 11.17 -4.58
C LEU A 40 -13.90 9.94 -5.49
N GLY A 41 -13.81 8.73 -4.92
CA GLY A 41 -13.63 7.50 -5.68
C GLY A 41 -12.28 7.42 -6.41
N LEU A 42 -11.28 8.20 -5.98
CA LEU A 42 -9.93 8.18 -6.50
C LEU A 42 -9.22 6.92 -6.00
N PRO A 43 -8.56 6.15 -6.90
CA PRO A 43 -7.83 4.94 -6.54
C PRO A 43 -6.46 5.29 -5.93
N ALA A 44 -6.46 6.03 -4.83
CA ALA A 44 -5.26 6.46 -4.12
C ALA A 44 -4.57 5.30 -3.38
N SER A 45 -3.29 5.50 -3.08
CA SER A 45 -2.46 4.56 -2.33
C SER A 45 -2.27 5.05 -0.90
N ALA A 46 -2.76 4.30 0.08
CA ALA A 46 -2.55 4.60 1.49
C ALA A 46 -1.05 4.66 1.87
N SER A 47 -0.20 3.88 1.18
CA SER A 47 1.25 3.91 1.39
C SER A 47 1.86 5.23 0.93
N HIS A 48 1.47 5.72 -0.25
CA HIS A 48 1.93 7.02 -0.76
C HIS A 48 1.44 8.17 0.13
N ALA A 49 0.20 8.08 0.59
CA ALA A 49 -0.38 9.08 1.50
C ALA A 49 0.41 9.15 2.81
N LEU A 50 0.73 7.99 3.38
CA LEU A 50 1.48 7.88 4.63
C LEU A 50 2.91 8.44 4.51
N ILE A 51 3.63 8.06 3.45
CA ILE A 51 5.00 8.53 3.22
C ILE A 51 5.01 10.03 2.92
N GLY A 52 4.11 10.50 2.06
CA GLY A 52 3.97 11.92 1.74
C GLY A 52 3.65 12.75 2.97
N ALA A 53 2.68 12.32 3.78
CA ALA A 53 2.31 13.00 5.02
C ALA A 53 3.46 13.02 6.04
N LEU A 54 4.20 11.91 6.21
CA LEU A 54 5.34 11.85 7.11
C LEU A 54 6.47 12.78 6.68
N VAL A 55 6.81 12.79 5.39
CA VAL A 55 7.82 13.69 4.81
C VAL A 55 7.36 15.16 4.95
N GLY A 56 6.10 15.46 4.62
CA GLY A 56 5.56 16.82 4.71
C GLY A 56 5.52 17.36 6.14
N ALA A 57 5.10 16.55 7.11
CA ALA A 57 5.09 16.93 8.52
C ALA A 57 6.53 17.15 9.05
N ALA A 58 7.44 16.22 8.78
CA ALA A 58 8.83 16.31 9.23
C ALA A 58 9.55 17.53 8.62
N TRP A 59 9.35 17.78 7.33
CA TRP A 59 9.89 18.96 6.66
C TRP A 59 9.32 20.25 7.29
N SER A 60 8.00 20.34 7.45
CA SER A 60 7.34 21.54 8.00
C SER A 60 7.82 21.88 9.42
N GLN A 61 8.04 20.87 10.27
CA GLN A 61 8.47 21.08 11.66
C GLN A 61 9.97 21.32 11.79
N SER A 62 10.78 20.49 11.14
CA SER A 62 12.21 20.33 11.45
C SER A 62 13.12 20.59 10.25
N GLY A 63 12.57 21.01 9.11
CA GLY A 63 13.29 21.32 7.88
C GLY A 63 13.73 20.08 7.07
N PRO A 64 14.39 20.30 5.91
CA PRO A 64 14.84 19.21 5.02
C PRO A 64 15.77 18.19 5.69
N GLN A 65 16.56 18.62 6.68
CA GLN A 65 17.48 17.77 7.45
C GLN A 65 16.78 16.65 8.24
N ALA A 66 15.47 16.77 8.48
CA ALA A 66 14.70 15.73 9.13
C ALA A 66 14.51 14.48 8.24
N ILE A 67 14.71 14.60 6.93
CA ILE A 67 14.44 13.52 5.98
C ILE A 67 15.67 12.62 5.84
N ALA A 68 15.51 11.34 6.18
CA ALA A 68 16.53 10.32 5.95
C ALA A 68 16.50 9.88 4.48
N LEU A 69 17.24 10.60 3.62
CA LEU A 69 17.24 10.39 2.16
C LEU A 69 17.55 8.94 1.74
N SER A 70 18.43 8.26 2.46
CA SER A 70 18.80 6.87 2.17
C SER A 70 17.62 5.91 2.31
N GLY A 71 16.90 5.95 3.43
CA GLY A 71 15.75 5.08 3.64
C GLY A 71 14.51 5.55 2.88
N LEU A 72 14.31 6.86 2.71
CA LEU A 72 13.28 7.38 1.79
C LEU A 72 13.48 6.84 0.37
N ARG A 73 14.72 6.85 -0.15
CA ARG A 73 15.04 6.27 -1.46
C ARG A 73 14.69 4.78 -1.52
N THR A 74 15.04 4.00 -0.50
CA THR A 74 14.71 2.57 -0.43
C THR A 74 13.20 2.33 -0.49
N VAL A 75 12.42 3.11 0.27
CA VAL A 75 10.95 3.01 0.28
C VAL A 75 10.36 3.44 -1.07
N LEU A 76 10.82 4.55 -1.65
CA LEU A 76 10.34 5.01 -2.95
C LEU A 76 10.67 4.02 -4.07
N LEU A 77 11.85 3.39 -4.05
CA LEU A 77 12.20 2.32 -4.99
C LEU A 77 11.28 1.11 -4.81
N ALA A 78 10.99 0.69 -3.58
CA ALA A 78 10.04 -0.40 -3.34
C ALA A 78 8.64 -0.07 -3.86
N LEU A 79 8.15 1.15 -3.63
CA LEU A 79 6.87 1.62 -4.16
C LEU A 79 6.84 1.69 -5.69
N LEU A 80 7.93 2.11 -6.32
CA LEU A 80 8.01 2.22 -7.78
C LEU A 80 8.17 0.85 -8.46
N LEU A 81 8.99 -0.04 -7.92
CA LEU A 81 9.31 -1.32 -8.54
C LEU A 81 8.25 -2.40 -8.29
N SER A 82 7.60 -2.39 -7.12
CA SER A 82 6.61 -3.43 -6.77
C SER A 82 5.44 -3.58 -7.76
N PRO A 83 4.86 -2.51 -8.36
CA PRO A 83 3.81 -2.66 -9.35
C PRO A 83 4.35 -3.26 -10.66
N TRP A 84 5.57 -2.89 -11.08
CA TRP A 84 6.23 -3.50 -12.24
C TRP A 84 6.49 -4.99 -12.04
N ILE A 85 6.96 -5.38 -10.85
CA ILE A 85 7.15 -6.79 -10.49
C ILE A 85 5.80 -7.52 -10.51
N GLY A 86 4.74 -6.92 -9.94
CA GLY A 86 3.38 -7.48 -10.00
C GLY A 86 2.87 -7.67 -11.43
N PHE A 87 3.05 -6.65 -12.28
CA PHE A 87 2.68 -6.69 -13.70
C PHE A 87 3.40 -7.84 -14.42
N VAL A 88 4.74 -7.90 -14.31
CA VAL A 88 5.55 -8.91 -15.00
C VAL A 88 5.26 -10.31 -14.47
N ALA A 89 5.19 -10.48 -13.14
CA ALA A 89 4.88 -11.77 -12.53
C ALA A 89 3.51 -12.28 -12.98
N SER A 90 2.49 -11.42 -13.01
CA SER A 90 1.16 -11.80 -13.47
C SER A 90 1.11 -12.07 -14.97
N TYR A 91 1.83 -11.28 -15.77
CA TYR A 91 1.96 -11.50 -17.21
C TYR A 91 2.55 -12.89 -17.51
N LEU A 92 3.68 -13.22 -16.87
CA LEU A 92 4.36 -14.51 -17.05
C LEU A 92 3.51 -15.67 -16.56
N LEU A 93 2.89 -15.53 -15.37
CA LEU A 93 1.98 -16.55 -14.84
C LEU A 93 0.78 -16.77 -15.77
N MET A 94 0.23 -15.70 -16.35
CA MET A 94 -0.86 -15.80 -17.30
C MET A 94 -0.43 -16.52 -18.60
N LYS A 95 0.77 -16.22 -19.13
CA LYS A 95 1.32 -16.95 -20.29
C LYS A 95 1.49 -18.43 -19.97
N LEU A 96 2.03 -18.77 -18.80
CA LEU A 96 2.17 -20.15 -18.35
C LEU A 96 0.80 -20.85 -18.24
N LEU A 97 -0.20 -20.21 -17.63
CA LEU A 97 -1.54 -20.76 -17.53
C LEU A 97 -2.21 -20.96 -18.89
N ILE A 98 -2.00 -20.04 -19.84
CA ILE A 98 -2.51 -20.21 -21.21
C ILE A 98 -1.90 -21.46 -21.84
N LEU A 99 -0.58 -21.68 -21.68
CA LEU A 99 0.13 -22.86 -22.21
C LEU A 99 -0.33 -24.16 -21.54
N LEU A 100 -0.42 -24.18 -20.20
CA LEU A 100 -0.80 -25.38 -19.44
C LEU A 100 -2.27 -25.77 -19.61
N LEU A 101 -3.13 -24.81 -19.93
CA LEU A 101 -4.57 -25.03 -20.06
C LEU A 101 -5.02 -25.09 -21.53
N GLN A 102 -4.09 -25.23 -22.48
CA GLN A 102 -4.45 -25.51 -23.88
C GLN A 102 -5.21 -26.83 -23.96
N GLY A 103 -6.35 -26.84 -24.65
CA GLY A 103 -7.21 -28.01 -24.75
C GLY A 103 -8.02 -28.35 -23.48
N ALA A 104 -7.96 -27.52 -22.44
CA ALA A 104 -8.72 -27.76 -21.22
C ALA A 104 -10.23 -27.54 -21.41
N THR A 105 -11.04 -28.33 -20.71
CA THR A 105 -12.51 -28.19 -20.74
C THR A 105 -12.97 -26.93 -20.00
N PRO A 106 -14.17 -26.39 -20.30
CA PRO A 106 -14.73 -25.21 -19.61
C PRO A 106 -14.82 -25.35 -18.08
N ARG A 107 -14.82 -26.59 -17.56
CA ARG A 107 -14.81 -26.90 -16.12
C ARG A 107 -13.56 -26.37 -15.40
N VAL A 108 -12.45 -26.11 -16.10
CA VAL A 108 -11.27 -25.51 -15.49
C VAL A 108 -11.55 -24.09 -14.96
N GLY A 109 -12.44 -23.34 -15.62
CA GLY A 109 -12.83 -22.01 -15.14
C GLY A 109 -13.40 -22.03 -13.73
N SER A 110 -14.30 -22.98 -13.43
CA SER A 110 -14.88 -23.12 -12.09
C SER A 110 -13.88 -23.63 -11.05
N ARG A 111 -12.92 -24.48 -11.45
CA ARG A 111 -11.81 -24.90 -10.58
C ARG A 111 -10.90 -23.72 -10.22
N LEU A 112 -10.51 -22.91 -11.19
CA LEU A 112 -9.70 -21.70 -10.95
C LEU A 112 -10.44 -20.69 -10.07
N GLN A 113 -11.76 -20.58 -10.21
CA GLN A 113 -12.58 -19.78 -9.31
C GLN A 113 -12.57 -20.33 -7.87
N LYS A 114 -12.63 -21.66 -7.68
CA LYS A 114 -12.47 -22.27 -6.36
C LYS A 114 -11.08 -22.01 -5.77
N MET A 115 -10.03 -22.07 -6.58
CA MET A 115 -8.66 -21.78 -6.13
C MET A 115 -8.47 -20.32 -5.73
N GLN A 116 -9.21 -19.36 -6.32
CA GLN A 116 -9.18 -17.96 -5.88
C GLN A 116 -9.65 -17.79 -4.43
N TRP A 117 -10.64 -18.59 -3.98
CA TRP A 117 -11.06 -18.60 -2.58
C TRP A 117 -9.97 -19.10 -1.65
N LEU A 118 -9.15 -20.06 -2.08
CA LEU A 118 -7.98 -20.54 -1.32
C LEU A 118 -6.84 -19.51 -1.30
N LEU A 119 -6.69 -18.72 -2.37
CA LEU A 119 -5.69 -17.65 -2.44
C LEU A 119 -6.12 -16.38 -1.71
N ALA A 120 -7.40 -16.18 -1.45
CA ALA A 120 -7.91 -14.97 -0.81
C ALA A 120 -7.33 -14.77 0.61
N PRO A 121 -7.24 -15.80 1.47
CA PRO A 121 -6.52 -15.71 2.75
C PRO A 121 -5.06 -15.32 2.59
N ALA A 122 -4.34 -15.86 1.60
CA ALA A 122 -2.93 -15.52 1.38
C ALA A 122 -2.75 -14.05 0.97
N LEU A 123 -3.63 -13.53 0.10
CA LEU A 123 -3.63 -12.12 -0.27
C LEU A 123 -4.01 -11.23 0.92
N ALA A 124 -5.03 -11.60 1.70
CA ALA A 124 -5.45 -10.88 2.89
C ALA A 124 -4.35 -10.86 3.96
N PHE A 125 -3.67 -11.98 4.17
CA PHE A 125 -2.50 -12.07 5.03
C PHE A 125 -1.37 -11.18 4.53
N GLY A 126 -1.02 -11.24 3.24
CA GLY A 126 0.01 -10.36 2.66
C GLY A 126 -0.34 -8.89 2.82
N HIS A 127 -1.61 -8.52 2.59
CA HIS A 127 -2.11 -7.17 2.79
C HIS A 127 -1.92 -6.72 4.24
N GLY A 128 -2.35 -7.52 5.21
CA GLY A 128 -2.14 -7.23 6.64
C GLY A 128 -0.67 -7.19 7.04
N ALA A 129 0.12 -8.13 6.56
CA ALA A 129 1.55 -8.23 6.84
C ALA A 129 2.33 -7.02 6.31
N ASN A 130 1.88 -6.34 5.25
CA ASN A 130 2.50 -5.12 4.76
C ASN A 130 1.88 -3.86 5.37
N ASP A 131 0.57 -3.70 5.29
CA ASP A 131 -0.12 -2.43 5.59
C ASP A 131 -0.23 -2.19 7.10
N ALA A 132 -0.50 -3.23 7.90
CA ALA A 132 -0.56 -3.07 9.35
C ALA A 132 0.82 -2.66 9.91
N GLN A 133 1.91 -3.20 9.36
CA GLN A 133 3.27 -2.86 9.80
C GLN A 133 3.63 -1.38 9.56
N LYS A 134 3.11 -0.75 8.50
CA LYS A 134 3.37 0.68 8.26
C LYS A 134 2.76 1.55 9.34
N VAL A 135 1.53 1.24 9.75
CA VAL A 135 0.84 1.92 10.85
C VAL A 135 1.56 1.67 12.17
N MET A 136 1.92 0.41 12.45
CA MET A 136 2.71 0.06 13.64
C MET A 136 4.02 0.85 13.70
N GLY A 137 4.72 1.00 12.56
CA GLY A 137 5.99 1.73 12.49
C GLY A 137 5.87 3.19 12.88
N ILE A 138 4.84 3.90 12.39
CA ILE A 138 4.63 5.31 12.70
C ILE A 138 4.10 5.51 14.12
N VAL A 139 3.20 4.65 14.59
CA VAL A 139 2.71 4.72 15.96
C VAL A 139 3.84 4.43 16.95
N ALA A 140 4.66 3.41 16.71
CA ALA A 140 5.84 3.12 17.53
C ALA A 140 6.84 4.28 17.53
N LEU A 141 7.06 4.91 16.38
CA LEU A 141 7.89 6.11 16.29
C LEU A 141 7.33 7.25 17.17
N GLY A 142 6.01 7.47 17.16
CA GLY A 142 5.35 8.44 18.04
C GLY A 142 5.48 8.10 19.52
N LEU A 143 5.34 6.82 19.88
CA LEU A 143 5.52 6.37 21.27
C LEU A 143 6.95 6.57 21.78
N VAL A 144 7.95 6.36 20.92
CA VAL A 144 9.35 6.68 21.24
C VAL A 144 9.53 8.19 21.40
N ALA A 145 8.98 9.00 20.48
CA ALA A 145 9.06 10.46 20.56
C ALA A 145 8.35 11.05 21.80
N LEU A 146 7.33 10.36 22.33
CA LEU A 146 6.64 10.69 23.58
C LEU A 146 7.40 10.23 24.84
N GLY A 147 8.48 9.46 24.70
CA GLY A 147 9.16 8.80 25.84
C GLY A 147 8.38 7.63 26.44
N ALA A 148 7.27 7.21 25.83
CA ALA A 148 6.48 6.06 26.27
C ALA A 148 7.13 4.70 25.96
N LEU A 149 8.08 4.68 25.00
CA LEU A 149 8.94 3.53 24.73
C LEU A 149 10.42 3.93 24.88
N PRO A 150 11.24 3.13 25.60
CA PRO A 150 12.66 3.44 25.81
C PRO A 150 13.50 3.28 24.54
N SER A 151 13.04 2.48 23.58
CA SER A 151 13.68 2.26 22.29
C SER A 151 12.63 1.86 21.26
N PHE A 152 13.00 1.90 19.97
CA PHE A 152 12.10 1.51 18.90
C PHE A 152 11.91 -0.01 18.86
N PHE A 153 10.76 -0.47 19.34
CA PHE A 153 10.27 -1.84 19.13
C PHE A 153 8.74 -1.82 18.97
N ILE A 154 8.18 -2.91 18.44
CA ILE A 154 6.74 -3.03 18.20
C ILE A 154 6.13 -3.96 19.28
N PRO A 155 5.53 -3.42 20.35
CA PRO A 155 4.94 -4.24 21.40
C PRO A 155 3.74 -5.04 20.89
N LEU A 156 3.44 -6.18 21.54
CA LEU A 156 2.38 -7.10 21.11
C LEU A 156 1.01 -6.41 21.05
N TRP A 157 0.68 -5.57 22.04
CA TRP A 157 -0.59 -4.85 22.06
C TRP A 157 -0.76 -3.95 20.83
N LEU A 158 0.33 -3.34 20.33
CA LEU A 158 0.29 -2.50 19.13
C LEU A 158 0.09 -3.35 17.87
N GLN A 159 0.68 -4.54 17.83
CA GLN A 159 0.46 -5.48 16.73
C GLN A 159 -1.01 -5.93 16.67
N VAL A 160 -1.58 -6.28 17.82
CA VAL A 160 -2.98 -6.71 17.94
C VAL A 160 -3.92 -5.55 17.59
N ALA A 161 -3.69 -4.35 18.15
CA ALA A 161 -4.50 -3.17 17.86
C ALA A 161 -4.49 -2.82 16.36
N ALA A 162 -3.32 -2.77 15.73
CA ALA A 162 -3.19 -2.48 14.31
C ALA A 162 -3.88 -3.54 13.44
N ALA A 163 -3.76 -4.83 13.80
CA ALA A 163 -4.43 -5.91 13.09
C ALA A 163 -5.96 -5.81 13.20
N LEU A 164 -6.49 -5.55 14.40
CA LEU A 164 -7.93 -5.37 14.63
C LEU A 164 -8.47 -4.15 13.90
N SER A 165 -7.78 -3.01 13.96
CA SER A 165 -8.17 -1.79 13.23
C SER A 165 -8.19 -2.00 11.71
N LEU A 166 -7.21 -2.73 11.16
CA LEU A 166 -7.19 -3.03 9.74
C LEU A 166 -8.34 -3.99 9.36
N ALA A 167 -8.60 -5.00 10.18
CA ALA A 167 -9.68 -5.96 9.97
C ALA A 167 -11.06 -5.28 10.02
N THR A 168 -11.30 -4.42 11.02
CA THR A 168 -12.55 -3.67 11.16
C THR A 168 -12.72 -2.67 10.02
N GLY A 169 -11.67 -1.90 9.68
CA GLY A 169 -11.73 -0.93 8.57
C GLY A 169 -12.02 -1.59 7.22
N THR A 170 -11.36 -2.72 6.92
CA THR A 170 -11.61 -3.50 5.71
C THR A 170 -13.05 -4.04 5.67
N SER A 171 -13.55 -4.49 6.83
CA SER A 171 -14.91 -5.05 6.98
C SER A 171 -16.02 -4.01 7.01
N LEU A 172 -15.73 -2.71 7.02
CA LEU A 172 -16.74 -1.64 7.04
C LEU A 172 -16.79 -0.81 5.75
N GLY A 173 -15.65 -0.61 5.07
CA GLY A 173 -15.54 0.43 4.04
C GLY A 173 -14.90 0.03 2.70
N GLY A 174 -14.30 -1.16 2.58
CA GLY A 174 -13.47 -1.52 1.41
C GLY A 174 -14.24 -1.67 0.09
N TRP A 175 -15.54 -1.91 0.15
CA TRP A 175 -16.39 -2.27 -0.99
C TRP A 175 -16.54 -1.17 -2.04
N ARG A 176 -16.50 0.11 -1.63
CA ARG A 176 -16.64 1.25 -2.57
C ARG A 176 -15.44 1.34 -3.52
N VAL A 177 -14.23 1.11 -3.02
CA VAL A 177 -12.97 1.15 -3.79
C VAL A 177 -12.79 -0.12 -4.63
N LEU A 178 -13.22 -1.27 -4.11
CA LEU A 178 -13.20 -2.55 -4.84
C LEU A 178 -14.02 -2.49 -6.15
N ARG A 179 -15.20 -1.84 -6.12
CA ARG A 179 -16.04 -1.68 -7.33
C ARG A 179 -15.40 -0.79 -8.39
N THR A 180 -14.62 0.21 -8.00
CA THR A 180 -13.97 1.15 -8.93
C THR A 180 -12.71 0.59 -9.59
N LEU A 181 -11.93 -0.25 -8.89
CA LEU A 181 -10.68 -0.81 -9.42
C LEU A 181 -10.88 -2.06 -10.31
N GLY A 182 -11.69 -3.04 -9.87
CA GLY A 182 -11.77 -4.34 -10.53
C GLY A 182 -12.50 -4.35 -11.88
N LEU A 183 -13.46 -3.45 -12.08
CA LEU A 183 -14.34 -3.46 -13.27
C LEU A 183 -13.89 -2.51 -14.38
N ARG A 184 -13.00 -1.56 -14.09
CA ARG A 184 -12.64 -0.48 -15.02
C ARG A 184 -11.37 -0.74 -15.84
N LEU A 185 -10.51 -1.67 -15.43
CA LEU A 185 -9.23 -1.93 -16.10
C LEU A 185 -9.35 -2.92 -17.26
N TYR A 186 -10.10 -4.00 -17.03
CA TYR A 186 -10.16 -5.14 -17.92
C TYR A 186 -11.34 -6.07 -17.57
N ARG A 187 -11.85 -6.86 -18.54
CA ARG A 187 -12.90 -7.86 -18.28
C ARG A 187 -12.28 -9.13 -17.66
N ILE A 188 -12.40 -9.26 -16.34
CA ILE A 188 -11.81 -10.36 -15.59
C ILE A 188 -12.62 -11.65 -15.81
N ARG A 189 -11.96 -12.70 -16.31
CA ARG A 189 -12.44 -14.10 -16.35
C ARG A 189 -11.77 -14.87 -15.20
N PRO A 190 -12.25 -16.06 -14.80
CA PRO A 190 -11.65 -16.80 -13.68
C PRO A 190 -10.13 -17.04 -13.81
N ILE A 191 -9.63 -17.28 -15.03
CA ILE A 191 -8.18 -17.42 -15.28
C ILE A 191 -7.40 -16.13 -15.01
N HIS A 192 -7.95 -14.96 -15.37
CA HIS A 192 -7.35 -13.64 -15.10
C HIS A 192 -7.35 -13.34 -13.60
N GLY A 193 -8.49 -13.62 -12.95
CA GLY A 193 -8.63 -13.45 -11.50
C GLY A 193 -7.61 -14.28 -10.76
N PHE A 194 -7.49 -15.57 -11.10
CA PHE A 194 -6.49 -16.46 -10.50
C PHE A 194 -5.05 -15.98 -10.75
N ALA A 195 -4.67 -15.67 -12.00
CA ALA A 195 -3.31 -15.25 -12.33
C ALA A 195 -2.91 -13.93 -11.65
N SER A 196 -3.81 -12.94 -11.64
CA SER A 196 -3.54 -11.65 -11.01
C SER A 196 -3.50 -11.75 -9.49
N GLN A 197 -4.41 -12.52 -8.88
CA GLN A 197 -4.46 -12.72 -7.44
C GLN A 197 -3.26 -13.52 -6.92
N ALA A 198 -2.86 -14.60 -7.59
CA ALA A 198 -1.70 -15.39 -7.22
C ALA A 198 -0.41 -14.58 -7.31
N ALA A 199 -0.20 -13.86 -8.43
CA ALA A 199 0.97 -13.02 -8.61
C ALA A 199 1.02 -11.86 -7.59
N ALA A 200 -0.11 -11.18 -7.36
CA ALA A 200 -0.17 -10.11 -6.36
C ALA A 200 0.11 -10.63 -4.95
N ALA A 201 -0.49 -11.77 -4.56
CA ALA A 201 -0.24 -12.39 -3.26
C ALA A 201 1.24 -12.74 -3.09
N LEU A 202 1.86 -13.37 -4.10
CA LEU A 202 3.28 -13.70 -4.08
C LEU A 202 4.15 -12.46 -3.90
N VAL A 203 3.94 -11.41 -4.72
CA VAL A 203 4.76 -10.19 -4.67
C VAL A 203 4.59 -9.47 -3.34
N ILE A 204 3.36 -9.34 -2.82
CA ILE A 204 3.09 -8.66 -1.55
C ILE A 204 3.69 -9.44 -0.37
N VAL A 205 3.51 -10.76 -0.32
CA VAL A 205 4.07 -11.59 0.75
C VAL A 205 5.59 -11.58 0.71
N ALA A 206 6.20 -11.76 -0.47
CA ALA A 206 7.65 -11.71 -0.64
C ALA A 206 8.23 -10.35 -0.26
N SER A 207 7.60 -9.26 -0.69
CA SER A 207 8.01 -7.90 -0.32
C SER A 207 7.91 -7.68 1.19
N SER A 208 6.85 -8.19 1.82
CA SER A 208 6.66 -8.08 3.28
C SER A 208 7.70 -8.87 4.06
N ALA A 209 8.06 -10.06 3.57
CA ALA A 209 9.13 -10.88 4.15
C ALA A 209 10.50 -10.20 4.00
N ALA A 210 10.75 -9.53 2.87
CA ALA A 210 11.95 -8.73 2.63
C ALA A 210 11.97 -7.38 3.38
N GLY A 211 10.91 -7.03 4.12
CA GLY A 211 10.81 -5.75 4.83
C GLY A 211 10.56 -4.53 3.94
N ALA A 212 10.20 -4.75 2.66
CA ALA A 212 9.89 -3.70 1.71
C ALA A 212 8.45 -3.19 1.90
N ALA A 213 8.33 -1.89 2.14
CA ALA A 213 7.04 -1.20 2.18
C ALA A 213 6.53 -0.98 0.76
N VAL A 214 5.49 -1.72 0.35
CA VAL A 214 4.94 -1.67 -1.02
C VAL A 214 3.49 -1.24 -1.02
N SER A 215 2.96 -0.68 -2.10
CA SER A 215 1.53 -0.39 -2.18
C SER A 215 0.77 -1.61 -2.68
N THR A 216 0.01 -2.24 -1.78
CA THR A 216 -0.85 -3.39 -2.10
C THR A 216 -1.83 -3.07 -3.24
N THR A 217 -2.47 -1.90 -3.22
CA THR A 217 -3.36 -1.40 -4.28
C THR A 217 -2.66 -1.31 -5.65
N GLN A 218 -1.42 -0.80 -5.69
CA GLN A 218 -0.67 -0.67 -6.94
C GLN A 218 -0.24 -2.03 -7.47
N VAL A 219 0.26 -2.91 -6.59
CA VAL A 219 0.65 -4.28 -6.98
C VAL A 219 -0.54 -5.05 -7.52
N ILE A 220 -1.71 -5.00 -6.86
CA ILE A 220 -2.92 -5.66 -7.34
C ILE A 220 -3.38 -5.08 -8.68
N GLY A 221 -3.46 -3.76 -8.81
CA GLY A 221 -3.86 -3.09 -10.05
C GLY A 221 -2.93 -3.41 -11.23
N ALA A 222 -1.62 -3.41 -10.97
CA ALA A 222 -0.62 -3.75 -11.97
C ALA A 222 -0.63 -5.24 -12.35
N SER A 223 -0.85 -6.15 -11.39
CA SER A 223 -1.07 -7.57 -11.67
C SER A 223 -2.30 -7.81 -12.55
N ILE A 224 -3.41 -7.10 -12.31
CA ILE A 224 -4.60 -7.17 -13.19
C ILE A 224 -4.26 -6.71 -14.61
N ALA A 225 -3.53 -5.59 -14.76
CA ALA A 225 -3.08 -5.09 -16.06
C ALA A 225 -2.12 -6.08 -16.75
N GLY A 226 -1.22 -6.72 -16.00
CA GLY A 226 -0.28 -7.74 -16.49
C GLY A 226 -0.99 -8.97 -17.04
N ALA A 227 -1.96 -9.51 -16.29
CA ALA A 227 -2.79 -10.63 -16.75
C ALA A 227 -3.57 -10.31 -18.03
N GLY A 228 -4.17 -9.11 -18.13
CA GLY A 228 -4.86 -8.67 -19.35
C GLY A 228 -3.91 -8.50 -20.54
N SER A 229 -2.73 -7.93 -20.30
CA SER A 229 -1.68 -7.70 -21.31
C SER A 229 -1.14 -8.99 -21.91
N ALA A 230 -1.10 -10.08 -21.14
CA ALA A 230 -0.63 -11.38 -21.60
C ALA A 230 -1.51 -12.02 -22.69
N GLN A 231 -2.80 -11.70 -22.72
CA GLN A 231 -3.69 -12.10 -23.82
C GLN A 231 -3.60 -11.12 -24.98
N ARG A 232 -3.90 -9.85 -24.72
CA ARG A 232 -3.88 -8.81 -25.75
C ARG A 232 -3.77 -7.44 -25.12
N LEU A 233 -2.70 -6.72 -25.45
CA LEU A 233 -2.44 -5.35 -24.97
C LEU A 233 -3.61 -4.40 -25.23
N SER A 234 -4.31 -4.57 -26.35
CA SER A 234 -5.43 -3.70 -26.74
C SER A 234 -6.69 -3.86 -25.89
N GLN A 235 -6.80 -4.93 -25.08
CA GLN A 235 -7.96 -5.11 -24.21
C GLN A 235 -7.81 -4.40 -22.87
N VAL A 236 -6.60 -3.97 -22.52
CA VAL A 236 -6.32 -3.19 -21.31
C VAL A 236 -6.66 -1.73 -21.57
N ARG A 237 -7.43 -1.11 -20.67
CA ARG A 237 -7.80 0.31 -20.80
C ARG A 237 -6.69 1.22 -20.27
N TRP A 238 -5.66 1.47 -21.09
CA TRP A 238 -4.48 2.26 -20.71
C TRP A 238 -4.79 3.67 -20.23
N GLY A 239 -5.83 4.34 -20.77
CA GLY A 239 -6.28 5.64 -20.27
C GLY A 239 -6.75 5.61 -18.80
N VAL A 240 -7.39 4.51 -18.38
CA VAL A 240 -7.78 4.32 -16.98
C VAL A 240 -6.55 4.11 -16.10
N ILE A 241 -5.56 3.33 -16.58
CA ILE A 241 -4.29 3.15 -15.88
C ILE A 241 -3.56 4.48 -15.72
N GLY A 242 -3.50 5.31 -16.75
CA GLY A 242 -2.93 6.65 -16.69
C GLY A 242 -3.57 7.52 -15.60
N ASN A 243 -4.91 7.52 -15.53
CA ASN A 243 -5.64 8.24 -14.48
C ASN A 243 -5.34 7.71 -13.07
N ILE A 244 -5.17 6.40 -12.93
CA ILE A 244 -4.78 5.76 -11.66
C ILE A 244 -3.37 6.19 -11.24
N VAL A 245 -2.41 6.15 -12.17
CA VAL A 245 -1.02 6.56 -11.90
C VAL A 245 -0.97 8.05 -11.55
N ALA A 246 -1.74 8.90 -12.24
CA ALA A 246 -1.86 10.32 -11.90
C ALA A 246 -2.40 10.52 -10.48
N ALA A 247 -3.41 9.75 -10.07
CA ALA A 247 -3.92 9.79 -8.69
C ALA A 247 -2.87 9.36 -7.65
N TRP A 248 -2.00 8.39 -7.99
CA TRP A 248 -0.89 7.98 -7.13
C TRP A 248 0.18 9.07 -7.00
N LEU A 249 0.54 9.72 -8.10
CA LEU A 249 1.50 10.82 -8.10
C LEU A 249 0.97 12.04 -7.33
N LEU A 250 -0.32 12.35 -7.45
CA LEU A 250 -0.98 13.42 -6.71
C LEU A 250 -1.07 13.13 -5.20
N THR A 251 -1.17 11.86 -4.82
CA THR A 251 -1.38 11.45 -3.43
C THR A 251 -0.23 11.88 -2.50
N VAL A 252 1.02 11.79 -2.96
CA VAL A 252 2.20 12.16 -2.15
C VAL A 252 2.20 13.65 -1.78
N PRO A 253 2.18 14.60 -2.73
CA PRO A 253 2.19 16.02 -2.41
C PRO A 253 0.91 16.46 -1.69
N ALA A 254 -0.25 15.90 -2.04
CA ALA A 254 -1.50 16.29 -1.39
C ALA A 254 -1.53 15.88 0.10
N ALA A 255 -1.15 14.64 0.42
CA ALA A 255 -1.05 14.19 1.80
C ALA A 255 0.05 14.93 2.57
N GLY A 256 1.19 15.21 1.92
CA GLY A 256 2.28 16.02 2.49
C GLY A 256 1.85 17.45 2.82
N ALA A 257 1.12 18.10 1.92
CA ALA A 257 0.58 19.44 2.14
C ALA A 257 -0.43 19.48 3.29
N LEU A 258 -1.34 18.50 3.37
CA LEU A 258 -2.28 18.40 4.49
C LEU A 258 -1.56 18.18 5.82
N ALA A 259 -0.53 17.32 5.85
CA ALA A 259 0.26 17.10 7.05
C ALA A 259 1.05 18.35 7.47
N ALA A 260 1.64 19.08 6.52
CA ALA A 260 2.29 20.35 6.77
C ALA A 260 1.32 21.40 7.32
N LEU A 261 0.09 21.45 6.80
CA LEU A 261 -0.98 22.30 7.32
C LEU A 261 -1.34 21.92 8.76
N PHE A 262 -1.48 20.63 9.08
CA PHE A 262 -1.72 20.18 10.45
C PHE A 262 -0.57 20.53 11.39
N VAL A 263 0.69 20.45 10.95
CA VAL A 263 1.82 20.95 11.76
C VAL A 263 1.64 22.43 12.04
N TRP A 264 1.37 23.24 11.01
CA TRP A 264 1.21 24.69 11.16
C TRP A 264 0.06 25.07 12.11
N THR A 265 -1.09 24.40 12.02
CA THR A 265 -2.26 24.70 12.87
C THR A 265 -2.12 24.17 14.30
N LEU A 266 -1.47 23.02 14.50
CA LEU A 266 -1.35 22.39 15.82
C LEU A 266 -0.12 22.86 16.60
N ARG A 267 0.92 23.37 15.94
CA ARG A 267 2.15 23.85 16.59
C ARG A 267 1.90 24.86 17.72
N PRO A 268 1.02 25.87 17.58
CA PRO A 268 0.71 26.81 18.66
C PRO A 268 0.05 26.16 19.88
N LEU A 269 -0.64 25.02 19.70
CA LEU A 269 -1.38 24.34 20.77
C LEU A 269 -0.49 23.39 21.60
N VAL A 270 0.62 22.93 21.01
CA VAL A 270 1.47 21.90 21.61
C VAL A 270 2.71 22.50 22.30
N GLY A 271 3.06 23.76 22.02
CA GLY A 271 4.04 24.55 22.80
C GLY A 271 5.41 23.92 22.90
#